data_AF-A0A7X8T165-F1
#
_entry.id   AF-A0A7X8T165-F1
#
_cell.length_a   1.000
_cell.length_b   1.000
_cell.length_c   1.000
_cell.angle_alpha   90.00
_cell.angle_beta   90.00
_cell.angle_gamma   90.00
#
_symmetry.space_group_name_H-M   'P 1'
#
loop_
_entity.id
_entity.type
_entity.pdbx_description
1 polymer ?
#
loop_
_entity_poly.entity_id
_entity_poly.type
_entity_poly.pdbx_seq_one_letter_code
_entity_poly.pdbx_strand_id
1 'polypeptide(L)'
;MPKIQIICTQPGIRRNGVTHPATAIYDDGHWTEQQLKAFREDKAFIVQQVTGDGLKASNEAIAAEVARLVALKADELQAGFNTAVANAVAEKLATITAASDNTIDDLGKKLDAANGTIADLQKQLEAATAAQGDGTGKTAPKK
;
A
#
# COMPACT_ATOMS: atom_id res chain seq x y z
N MET A 1 12.33 15.21 50.46
CA MET A 1 10.94 14.83 50.83
C MET A 1 10.21 14.49 49.55
N PRO A 2 9.37 13.44 49.50
CA PRO A 2 8.56 13.15 48.33
C PRO A 2 7.64 14.34 48.02
N LYS A 3 7.36 14.58 46.75
CA LYS A 3 6.38 15.56 46.28
C LYS A 3 5.36 14.84 45.40
N ILE A 4 4.21 15.45 45.19
CA ILE A 4 3.15 14.92 44.34
C ILE A 4 3.05 15.80 43.11
N GLN A 5 3.30 15.21 41.94
CA GLN A 5 3.02 15.83 40.66
C GLN A 5 1.63 15.40 40.20
N ILE A 6 0.78 16.37 39.89
CA ILE A 6 -0.51 16.16 39.25
C ILE A 6 -0.38 16.66 37.81
N ILE A 7 -0.64 15.78 36.85
CA ILE A 7 -0.69 16.10 35.43
C ILE A 7 -2.16 16.10 35.02
N CYS A 8 -2.60 17.19 34.40
CA CYS A 8 -3.96 17.36 33.94
C CYS A 8 -4.00 17.26 32.41
N THR A 9 -4.75 16.28 31.90
CA THR A 9 -4.88 16.08 30.44
C THR A 9 -5.75 17.15 29.78
N GLN A 10 -6.55 17.88 30.57
CA GLN A 10 -7.39 18.99 30.13
C GLN A 10 -7.16 20.23 31.03
N PRO A 11 -6.16 21.07 30.74
CA PRO A 11 -5.84 22.22 31.59
C PRO A 11 -7.06 23.14 31.81
N GLY A 12 -7.27 23.59 33.05
CA GLY A 12 -8.37 24.50 33.42
C GLY A 12 -9.60 23.81 34.04
N ILE A 13 -9.63 22.48 34.13
CA ILE A 13 -10.67 21.77 34.87
C ILE A 13 -10.50 21.95 36.38
N ARG A 14 -11.62 21.91 37.11
CA ARG A 14 -11.65 22.10 38.57
C ARG A 14 -11.82 20.78 39.30
N ARG A 15 -11.02 20.55 40.33
CA ARG A 15 -11.13 19.40 41.25
C ARG A 15 -10.63 19.79 42.63
N ASN A 16 -11.36 19.36 43.67
CA ASN A 16 -11.12 19.74 45.06
C ASN A 16 -11.09 21.27 45.29
N GLY A 17 -11.94 22.02 44.57
CA GLY A 17 -12.07 23.47 44.70
C GLY A 17 -10.99 24.30 43.98
N VAL A 18 -9.97 23.65 43.38
CA VAL A 18 -8.85 24.32 42.71
C VAL A 18 -8.93 24.12 41.19
N THR A 19 -8.53 25.13 40.43
CA THR A 19 -8.37 25.04 38.96
C THR A 19 -6.98 24.50 38.67
N HIS A 20 -6.89 23.39 37.92
CA HIS A 20 -5.62 22.71 37.70
C HIS A 20 -4.94 23.13 36.38
N PRO A 21 -3.67 23.56 36.40
CA PRO A 21 -2.89 23.77 35.18
C PRO A 21 -2.48 22.41 34.56
N ALA A 22 -1.85 22.43 33.39
CA ALA A 22 -1.39 21.21 32.69
C ALA A 22 -0.51 20.31 33.57
N THR A 23 0.34 20.92 34.42
CA THR A 23 1.08 20.20 35.47
C THR A 23 1.29 21.09 36.68
N ALA A 24 1.18 20.51 37.87
CA ALA A 24 1.50 21.16 39.13
C ALA A 24 2.19 20.18 40.08
N ILE A 25 3.10 20.69 40.91
CA ILE A 25 3.84 19.91 41.90
C ILE A 25 3.51 20.47 43.27
N TYR A 26 3.13 19.58 44.18
CA TYR A 26 2.73 19.89 45.54
C TYR A 26 3.64 19.16 46.53
N ASP A 27 3.90 19.79 47.66
CA ASP A 27 4.62 19.13 48.75
C ASP A 27 3.77 18.01 49.36
N ASP A 28 4.44 17.04 49.98
CA ASP A 28 3.76 15.95 50.68
C ASP A 28 2.82 16.49 51.77
N GLY A 29 1.62 15.91 51.88
CA GLY A 29 0.58 16.36 52.81
C GLY A 29 -0.23 17.60 52.36
N HIS A 30 0.06 18.21 51.20
CA HIS A 30 -0.78 19.29 50.67
C HIS A 30 -2.20 18.82 50.33
N TRP A 31 -2.34 17.57 49.89
CA TRP A 31 -3.61 16.91 49.61
C TRP A 31 -3.86 15.79 50.60
N THR A 32 -5.09 15.66 51.07
CA THR A 32 -5.50 14.50 51.88
C THR A 32 -5.58 13.24 51.02
N GLU A 33 -5.48 12.06 51.64
CA GLU A 33 -5.65 10.79 50.90
C GLU A 33 -6.99 10.70 50.17
N GLN A 34 -8.06 11.27 50.73
CA GLN A 34 -9.37 11.32 50.08
C GLN A 34 -9.34 12.21 48.82
N GLN A 35 -8.62 13.33 48.86
CA GLN A 35 -8.44 14.22 47.72
C GLN A 35 -7.58 13.57 46.63
N LEU A 36 -6.49 12.89 47.02
CA LEU A 36 -5.64 12.13 46.10
C LEU A 36 -6.38 10.96 45.46
N LYS A 37 -7.23 10.25 46.23
CA LYS A 37 -8.11 9.21 45.71
C LYS A 37 -9.03 9.76 44.61
N ALA A 38 -9.66 10.91 44.85
CA ALA A 38 -10.51 11.55 43.85
C ALA A 38 -9.76 11.95 42.56
N PHE A 39 -8.48 12.32 42.65
CA PHE A 39 -7.64 12.54 41.46
C PHE A 39 -7.29 11.24 40.75
N ARG A 40 -6.98 10.16 41.47
CA ARG A 40 -6.64 8.85 40.88
C ARG A 40 -7.84 8.18 40.19
N GLU A 41 -9.06 8.44 40.67
CA GLU A 41 -10.31 7.92 40.07
C GLU A 41 -10.74 8.70 38.81
N ASP A 42 -10.26 9.92 38.63
CA ASP A 42 -10.60 10.75 37.47
C ASP A 42 -9.58 10.57 36.33
N LYS A 43 -10.07 10.13 35.17
CA LYS A 43 -9.25 9.93 33.96
C LYS A 43 -8.61 11.21 33.43
N ALA A 44 -9.10 12.38 33.83
CA ALA A 44 -8.53 13.67 33.44
C ALA A 44 -7.23 14.01 34.20
N PHE A 45 -6.87 13.23 35.23
CA PHE A 45 -5.71 13.47 36.07
C PHE A 45 -4.80 12.26 36.18
N ILE A 46 -3.50 12.52 36.25
CA ILE A 46 -2.47 11.52 36.52
C ILE A 46 -1.70 12.01 37.75
N VAL A 47 -1.69 11.21 38.81
CA VAL A 47 -1.00 11.52 40.08
C VAL A 47 0.28 10.70 40.15
N GLN A 48 1.42 11.35 40.28
CA GLN A 48 2.73 10.72 40.37
C GLN A 48 3.47 11.21 41.61
N GLN A 49 4.10 10.29 42.35
CA GLN A 49 5.08 10.66 43.37
C GLN A 49 6.41 10.96 42.69
N VAL A 50 7.00 12.10 43.03
CA VAL A 50 8.25 12.58 42.42
C VAL A 50 9.20 13.06 43.49
N THR A 51 10.50 12.92 43.25
CA THR A 51 11.55 13.52 44.07
C THR A 51 12.05 14.80 43.38
N GLY A 52 11.94 15.95 44.04
CA GLY A 52 12.41 17.24 43.49
C GLY A 52 11.40 17.91 42.56
N ASP A 53 11.86 18.49 41.45
CA ASP A 53 11.08 19.34 40.52
C ASP A 53 10.18 18.56 39.54
N GLY A 54 9.82 17.32 39.86
CA GLY A 54 8.95 16.47 39.05
C GLY A 54 9.64 15.67 37.96
N LEU A 55 8.90 14.74 37.35
CA LEU A 55 9.30 14.06 36.13
C LEU A 55 9.15 15.05 34.96
N LYS A 56 10.20 15.80 34.69
CA LYS A 56 10.35 16.53 33.44
C LYS A 56 11.13 15.64 32.48
N ALA A 57 10.43 14.89 31.63
CA ALA A 57 11.10 14.39 30.43
C ALA A 57 11.61 15.62 29.67
N SER A 58 12.92 15.69 29.42
CA SER A 58 13.45 16.83 28.69
C SER A 58 12.88 16.82 27.27
N ASN A 59 12.72 18.00 26.68
CA ASN A 59 12.25 18.10 25.31
C ASN A 59 13.17 17.32 24.36
N GLU A 60 14.46 17.23 24.68
CA GLU A 60 15.46 16.45 23.96
C GLU A 60 15.18 14.94 24.04
N ALA A 61 14.81 14.42 25.21
CA ALA A 61 14.47 13.01 25.39
C ALA A 61 13.20 12.64 24.63
N ILE A 62 12.20 13.53 24.65
CA ILE A 62 10.95 13.37 23.87
C ILE A 62 11.28 13.42 22.37
N ALA A 63 12.07 14.40 21.92
CA ALA A 63 12.45 14.53 20.53
C ALA A 63 13.22 13.30 20.02
N ALA A 64 14.13 12.75 20.83
CA ALA A 64 14.88 11.55 20.50
C ALA A 64 13.94 10.33 20.33
N GLU A 65 12.99 10.14 21.25
CA GLU A 65 12.05 9.02 21.15
C GLU A 65 11.07 9.19 19.98
N VAL A 66 10.58 10.41 19.74
CA VAL A 66 9.76 10.71 18.56
C VAL A 66 10.53 10.43 17.28
N ALA A 67 11.80 10.86 17.18
CA ALA A 67 12.63 10.58 16.01
C ALA A 67 12.83 9.07 15.81
N ARG A 68 13.05 8.31 16.89
CA ARG A 68 13.16 6.85 16.84
C ARG A 68 11.87 6.19 16.33
N LEU A 69 10.72 6.62 16.83
CA LEU A 69 9.42 6.11 16.41
C LEU A 69 9.11 6.46 14.96
N VAL A 70 9.43 7.67 14.54
CA VAL A 70 9.25 8.12 13.14
C VAL A 70 10.12 7.29 12.20
N ALA A 71 11.38 7.02 12.55
CA ALA A 71 12.26 6.16 11.75
C ALA A 71 11.68 4.74 11.61
N LEU A 72 11.24 4.13 12.72
CA LEU A 72 10.61 2.81 12.69
C LEU A 72 9.36 2.78 11.79
N LYS A 73 8.51 3.81 11.87
CA LYS A 73 7.31 3.90 11.03
C LYS A 73 7.61 4.18 9.57
N ALA A 74 8.67 4.91 9.27
CA ALA A 74 9.14 5.10 7.90
C ALA A 74 9.59 3.77 7.29
N ASP A 75 10.33 2.95 8.05
CA ASP A 75 10.79 1.64 7.59
C ASP A 75 9.62 0.68 7.35
N GLU A 76 8.66 0.61 8.28
CA GLU A 76 7.44 -0.18 8.12
C GLU A 76 6.65 0.24 6.88
N LEU A 77 6.50 1.55 6.66
CA LEU A 77 5.77 2.08 5.51
C LEU A 77 6.50 1.78 4.20
N GLN A 78 7.82 1.91 4.17
CA GLN A 78 8.64 1.59 3.00
C GLN A 78 8.54 0.11 2.65
N ALA A 79 8.57 -0.79 3.64
CA ALA A 79 8.40 -2.22 3.44
C ALA A 79 7.00 -2.57 2.90
N GLY A 80 5.96 -1.94 3.45
CA GLY A 80 4.58 -2.09 2.96
C GLY A 80 4.41 -1.60 1.53
N PHE A 81 5.00 -0.44 1.20
CA PHE A 81 5.00 0.12 -0.15
C PHE A 81 5.71 -0.81 -1.15
N ASN A 82 6.91 -1.29 -0.83
CA ASN A 82 7.66 -2.21 -1.70
C ASN A 82 6.87 -3.50 -1.98
N THR A 83 6.21 -4.04 -0.95
CA THR A 83 5.35 -5.22 -1.09
C THR A 83 4.15 -4.95 -2.00
N ALA A 84 3.46 -3.81 -1.80
CA ALA A 84 2.32 -3.43 -2.64
C ALA A 84 2.73 -3.23 -4.11
N VAL A 85 3.87 -2.59 -4.36
CA VAL A 85 4.40 -2.40 -5.72
C VAL A 85 4.76 -3.75 -6.35
N ALA A 86 5.44 -4.63 -5.62
CA ALA A 86 5.79 -5.96 -6.13
C ALA A 86 4.54 -6.77 -6.53
N ASN A 87 3.50 -6.75 -5.69
CA ASN A 87 2.23 -7.43 -5.97
C ASN A 87 1.52 -6.83 -7.18
N ALA A 88 1.44 -5.50 -7.27
CA ALA A 88 0.81 -4.82 -8.40
C ALA A 88 1.55 -5.10 -9.72
N VAL A 89 2.88 -5.13 -9.70
CA VAL A 89 3.71 -5.49 -10.86
C VAL A 89 3.48 -6.95 -11.25
N ALA A 90 3.46 -7.87 -10.29
CA ALA A 90 3.20 -9.29 -10.56
C ALA A 90 1.82 -9.51 -11.20
N GLU A 91 0.78 -8.84 -10.70
CA GLU A 91 -0.58 -8.91 -11.25
C GLU A 91 -0.66 -8.34 -12.68
N LYS A 92 -0.03 -7.19 -12.91
CA LYS A 92 0.04 -6.58 -14.25
C LYS A 92 0.82 -7.44 -15.23
N LEU A 93 1.95 -8.02 -14.82
CA LEU A 93 2.71 -8.94 -15.65
C LEU A 93 1.89 -10.18 -16.02
N ALA A 94 1.22 -10.81 -15.04
CA ALA A 94 0.35 -11.96 -15.31
C ALA A 94 -0.77 -11.63 -16.32
N THR A 95 -1.38 -10.44 -16.18
CA THR A 95 -2.42 -9.97 -17.10
C THR A 95 -1.88 -9.74 -18.51
N ILE A 96 -0.71 -9.09 -18.63
CA ILE A 96 -0.07 -8.81 -19.92
C ILE A 96 0.35 -10.11 -20.60
N THR A 97 0.93 -11.05 -19.85
CA THR A 97 1.31 -12.37 -20.39
C THR A 97 0.10 -13.10 -20.93
N ALA A 98 -1.00 -13.19 -20.17
CA ALA A 98 -2.22 -13.84 -20.63
C ALA A 98 -2.81 -13.16 -21.88
N ALA A 99 -2.80 -11.82 -21.94
CA ALA A 99 -3.27 -11.08 -23.12
C ALA A 99 -2.37 -11.32 -24.35
N SER A 100 -1.05 -11.40 -24.13
CA SER A 100 -0.07 -11.70 -25.17
C SER A 100 -0.26 -13.11 -25.72
N ASP A 101 -0.39 -14.11 -24.84
CA ASP A 101 -0.58 -15.50 -25.23
C ASP A 101 -1.86 -15.67 -26.06
N ASN A 102 -2.96 -15.06 -25.63
CA ASN A 102 -4.22 -15.07 -26.38
C ASN A 102 -4.08 -14.40 -27.75
N THR A 103 -3.31 -13.31 -27.84
CA THR A 103 -3.06 -12.60 -29.11
C THR A 103 -2.21 -13.45 -30.05
N ILE A 104 -1.17 -14.10 -29.53
CA ILE A 104 -0.31 -14.99 -30.31
C ILE A 104 -1.09 -16.20 -30.83
N ASP A 105 -1.96 -16.80 -30.01
CA ASP A 105 -2.83 -17.90 -30.42
C ASP A 105 -3.81 -17.48 -31.53
N ASP A 106 -4.47 -16.33 -31.39
CA ASP A 106 -5.37 -15.80 -32.43
C ASP A 106 -4.64 -15.49 -33.74
N LEU A 107 -3.45 -14.88 -33.66
CA LEU A 107 -2.61 -14.63 -34.82
C LEU A 107 -2.15 -15.94 -35.49
N GLY A 108 -1.79 -16.96 -34.71
CA GLY A 108 -1.44 -18.28 -35.23
C GLY A 108 -2.59 -18.91 -36.03
N LYS A 109 -3.81 -18.89 -35.48
CA LYS A 109 -5.01 -19.39 -36.16
C LYS A 109 -5.30 -18.65 -37.46
N LYS A 110 -5.16 -17.32 -37.45
CA LYS A 110 -5.32 -16.49 -38.67
C LYS A 110 -4.27 -16.81 -39.72
N LEU A 111 -3.02 -17.02 -39.31
CA LEU A 111 -1.93 -17.39 -40.20
C LEU A 111 -2.19 -18.76 -40.85
N ASP A 112 -2.61 -19.76 -40.08
CA ASP A 112 -2.94 -21.09 -40.59
C ASP A 112 -4.11 -21.05 -41.58
N ALA A 113 -5.16 -20.28 -41.28
CA ALA A 113 -6.30 -20.10 -42.18
C ALA A 113 -5.90 -19.40 -43.50
N ALA A 114 -5.04 -18.39 -43.42
CA ALA A 114 -4.51 -17.70 -44.60
C ALA A 114 -3.63 -18.62 -45.45
N ASN A 115 -2.77 -19.42 -44.82
CA ASN A 115 -1.94 -20.41 -45.50
C ASN A 115 -2.78 -21.49 -46.20
N GLY A 116 -3.87 -21.96 -45.57
CA GLY A 116 -4.83 -22.86 -46.20
C GLY A 116 -5.47 -22.24 -47.45
N THR A 117 -5.90 -20.98 -47.35
CA THR A 117 -6.46 -20.23 -48.48
C THR A 117 -5.46 -20.08 -49.63
N ILE A 118 -4.21 -19.75 -49.31
CA ILE A 118 -3.13 -19.64 -50.31
C ILE A 118 -2.91 -20.99 -51.02
N ALA A 119 -2.84 -22.09 -50.27
CA ALA A 119 -2.65 -23.42 -50.83
C ALA A 119 -3.80 -23.81 -51.78
N ASP A 120 -5.04 -23.49 -51.42
CA ASP A 120 -6.20 -23.76 -52.27
C ASP A 120 -6.20 -22.90 -53.54
N LEU A 121 -5.86 -21.61 -53.43
CA LEU A 121 -5.71 -20.72 -54.58
C LEU A 121 -4.59 -21.17 -55.52
N GLN A 122 -3.46 -21.65 -54.98
CA GLN A 122 -2.36 -22.21 -55.78
C GLN A 122 -2.82 -23.43 -56.57
N LYS A 123 -3.54 -24.37 -55.94
CA LYS A 123 -4.12 -25.54 -56.63
C LYS A 123 -5.09 -25.12 -57.73
N GLN A 124 -5.94 -24.13 -57.48
CA GLN A 124 -6.87 -23.62 -58.50
C GLN A 124 -6.12 -22.98 -59.68
N LEU A 125 -5.04 -22.25 -59.42
CA LEU A 125 -4.21 -21.64 -60.45
C LEU A 125 -3.49 -22.70 -61.32
N GLU A 126 -2.93 -23.73 -60.69
CA GLU A 126 -2.31 -24.87 -61.38
C GLU A 126 -3.34 -25.62 -62.24
N ALA A 127 -4.54 -25.87 -61.73
CA ALA A 127 -5.61 -26.51 -62.49
C ALA A 127 -6.08 -25.64 -63.68
N ALA A 128 -6.21 -24.33 -63.50
CA ALA A 128 -6.62 -23.41 -64.56
C ALA A 128 -5.56 -23.28 -65.68
N THR A 129 -4.29 -23.24 -65.31
CA THR A 129 -3.18 -23.20 -66.28
C THR A 129 -3.04 -24.51 -67.05
N ALA A 130 -3.24 -25.66 -66.40
CA ALA A 130 -3.28 -26.95 -67.08
C ALA A 130 -4.44 -27.04 -68.10
N ALA A 131 -5.62 -26.51 -67.77
CA ALA A 131 -6.76 -26.48 -68.67
C ALA A 131 -6.56 -25.54 -69.90
N GLN A 132 -5.74 -24.50 -69.78
CA GLN A 132 -5.40 -23.61 -70.90
C GLN A 132 -4.32 -24.19 -71.84
N GLY A 133 -3.43 -25.06 -71.33
CA GLY A 133 -2.40 -25.73 -72.13
C GLY A 133 -2.93 -26.75 -73.14
N ASP A 134 -4.09 -27.37 -72.86
CA ASP A 134 -4.69 -28.40 -73.72
C ASP A 134 -5.57 -27.82 -74.86
N GLY A 135 -5.83 -26.51 -74.84
CA GLY A 135 -6.75 -25.85 -75.77
C GLY A 135 -6.16 -25.32 -77.09
N THR A 136 -4.82 -25.29 -77.25
CA THR A 136 -4.17 -24.65 -78.41
C THR A 136 -3.65 -25.59 -79.50
N GLY A 137 -3.81 -26.92 -79.34
CA GLY A 137 -3.20 -27.91 -80.23
C GLY A 137 -4.02 -28.43 -81.40
N LYS A 138 -5.30 -28.03 -81.60
CA LYS A 138 -6.16 -28.74 -82.56
C LYS A 138 -7.06 -27.86 -83.43
N THR A 139 -6.48 -26.94 -84.19
CA THR A 139 -7.09 -26.46 -85.45
C THR A 139 -6.02 -26.00 -86.45
N ALA A 140 -5.47 -26.94 -87.21
CA ALA A 140 -4.85 -26.61 -88.50
C ALA A 140 -5.85 -26.98 -89.62
N PRO A 141 -6.48 -26.00 -90.30
CA PRO A 141 -7.20 -26.27 -91.53
C PRO A 141 -6.27 -25.98 -92.73
N LYS A 142 -6.29 -26.86 -93.74
CA LYS A 142 -5.90 -26.67 -95.16
C LYS A 142 -5.48 -28.04 -95.73
N LYS A 143 -5.82 -28.43 -96.95
CA LYS A 143 -6.62 -27.87 -98.04
C LYS A 143 -6.90 -29.03 -99.00
#